data_AF-A0AAD6WQL2-F1
#
_entry.id   AF-A0AAD6WQL2-F1
#
_cell.length_a   1.000
_cell.length_b   1.000
_cell.length_c   1.000
_cell.angle_alpha   90.00
_cell.angle_beta   90.00
_cell.angle_gamma   90.00
#
_symmetry.space_group_name_H-M   'P 1'
#
loop_
_entity.id
_entity.type
_entity.pdbx_description
1 polymer ?
#
loop_
_entity_poly.entity_id
_entity_poly.type
_entity_poly.pdbx_seq_one_letter_code
_entity_poly.pdbx_strand_id
1 'polypeptide(L)'
;MLLCVWRSSLLDASGAELHHAQKPTPLSECVKIIPGVVIPNLKKGDKAWLDAVRQWEHRDPANRLTPLRDGPREWYSGGMRKVTGSKCSQRKLIFDEYERLERSEAESVKLYPDAHKHISTLILAICETNKSWGVIMGHQSKHGLIPGQTLTRYN
;
A
#
# COMPACT_ATOMS: atom_id res chain seq x y z
N MET A 1 -20.39 -44.09 29.52
CA MET A 1 -19.56 -43.91 28.32
C MET A 1 -18.40 -43.01 28.70
N LEU A 2 -17.29 -43.62 29.17
CA LEU A 2 -15.96 -43.63 28.51
C LEU A 2 -15.22 -42.30 28.69
N LEU A 3 -14.68 -41.99 29.88
CA LEU A 3 -13.34 -42.36 30.40
C LEU A 3 -12.21 -42.25 29.35
N CYS A 4 -11.45 -41.17 29.48
CA CYS A 4 -10.16 -40.95 28.84
C CYS A 4 -9.15 -42.00 29.35
N VAL A 5 -8.59 -42.79 28.44
CA VAL A 5 -7.44 -43.66 28.72
C VAL A 5 -6.24 -43.11 27.97
N TRP A 6 -5.28 -42.64 28.75
CA TRP A 6 -3.94 -42.27 28.33
C TRP A 6 -3.14 -43.57 28.17
N ARG A 7 -2.52 -43.80 27.00
CA ARG A 7 -1.54 -44.88 26.83
C ARG A 7 -0.38 -44.37 25.97
N SER A 8 0.72 -44.07 26.64
CA SER A 8 2.03 -43.87 26.02
C SER A 8 2.57 -45.21 25.53
N SER A 9 3.00 -45.26 24.26
CA SER A 9 4.02 -46.19 23.79
C SER A 9 4.91 -45.46 22.81
N LEU A 10 6.17 -45.30 23.22
CA LEU A 10 7.30 -44.78 22.49
C LEU A 10 8.03 -45.98 21.86
N LEU A 11 8.32 -45.97 20.56
CA LEU A 11 9.67 -46.14 19.97
C LEU A 11 9.60 -46.27 18.43
N ASP A 12 10.29 -45.33 17.78
CA ASP A 12 11.17 -45.41 16.60
C ASP A 12 10.80 -46.25 15.37
N ALA A 13 10.64 -45.58 14.22
CA ALA A 13 11.68 -45.50 13.18
C ALA A 13 11.11 -45.05 11.82
N SER A 14 11.78 -44.07 11.22
CA SER A 14 12.02 -43.93 9.77
C SER A 14 10.81 -43.93 8.82
N GLY A 15 10.42 -42.72 8.38
CA GLY A 15 9.55 -42.56 7.22
C GLY A 15 9.31 -41.09 6.91
N ALA A 16 10.22 -40.50 6.13
CA ALA A 16 10.05 -39.17 5.58
C ALA A 16 8.88 -39.17 4.59
N GLU A 17 7.76 -38.53 4.95
CA GLU A 17 6.76 -38.12 3.96
C GLU A 17 6.36 -36.67 4.22
N LEU A 18 7.00 -35.79 3.47
CA LEU A 18 6.68 -34.37 3.38
C LEU A 18 5.28 -34.24 2.76
N HIS A 19 4.24 -34.34 3.58
CA HIS A 19 2.93 -33.81 3.22
C HIS A 19 3.04 -32.29 3.22
N HIS A 20 3.52 -31.75 2.11
CA HIS A 20 3.33 -30.36 1.73
C HIS A 20 1.82 -30.15 1.63
N ALA A 21 1.19 -29.80 2.75
CA ALA A 21 -0.17 -29.33 2.79
C ALA A 21 -0.20 -28.06 1.94
N GLN A 22 -0.56 -28.21 0.67
CA GLN A 22 -0.91 -27.11 -0.20
C GLN A 22 -2.05 -26.38 0.50
N LYS A 23 -1.71 -25.29 1.16
CA LYS A 23 -2.67 -24.30 1.64
C LYS A 23 -3.50 -23.95 0.41
N PRO A 24 -4.83 -24.20 0.39
CA PRO A 24 -5.62 -23.98 -0.81
C PRO A 24 -5.40 -22.53 -1.23
N THR A 25 -4.85 -22.36 -2.43
CA THR A 25 -4.74 -21.07 -3.10
C THR A 25 -6.13 -20.44 -2.99
N PRO A 26 -6.29 -19.25 -2.37
CA PRO A 26 -7.60 -18.65 -2.25
C PRO A 26 -8.14 -18.52 -3.67
N LEU A 27 -9.19 -19.28 -3.96
CA LEU A 27 -9.95 -19.20 -5.20
C LEU A 27 -10.18 -17.72 -5.44
N SER A 28 -9.69 -17.23 -6.57
CA SER A 28 -9.80 -15.84 -7.01
C SER A 28 -11.16 -15.29 -6.60
N GLU A 29 -11.17 -14.56 -5.47
CA GLU A 29 -12.38 -13.93 -4.98
C GLU A 29 -12.87 -13.07 -6.13
N CYS A 30 -14.04 -13.37 -6.67
CA CYS A 30 -14.59 -12.66 -7.81
C CYS A 30 -14.72 -11.20 -7.39
N VAL A 31 -13.73 -10.40 -7.79
CA VAL A 31 -13.53 -9.04 -7.32
C VAL A 31 -14.76 -8.26 -7.75
N LYS A 32 -15.67 -8.00 -6.80
CA LYS A 32 -16.84 -7.16 -7.04
C LYS A 32 -16.34 -5.73 -7.23
N ILE A 33 -16.02 -5.40 -8.48
CA ILE A 33 -15.70 -4.02 -8.90
C ILE A 33 -17.00 -3.24 -8.88
N ILE A 34 -17.00 -2.11 -8.18
CA ILE A 34 -18.15 -1.19 -8.16
C ILE A 34 -18.17 -0.45 -9.50
N PRO A 35 -19.18 -0.66 -10.37
CA PRO A 35 -19.22 0.01 -11.67
C PRO A 35 -19.25 1.53 -11.50
N GLY A 36 -18.50 2.24 -12.34
CA GLY A 36 -18.49 3.71 -12.39
C GLY A 36 -17.59 4.42 -11.36
N VAL A 37 -17.00 3.70 -10.40
CA VAL A 37 -16.06 4.31 -9.44
C VAL A 37 -14.65 4.28 -10.01
N VAL A 38 -14.19 5.42 -10.54
CA VAL A 38 -12.85 5.58 -11.14
C VAL A 38 -12.18 6.83 -10.62
N ILE A 39 -11.00 6.69 -10.03
CA ILE A 39 -10.16 7.84 -9.66
C ILE A 39 -9.29 8.23 -10.88
N PRO A 40 -9.40 9.46 -11.40
CA PRO A 40 -8.64 9.91 -12.55
C PRO A 40 -7.14 9.86 -12.29
N ASN A 41 -6.40 9.52 -13.33
CA ASN A 41 -4.95 9.63 -13.28
C ASN A 41 -4.56 11.10 -13.17
N LEU A 42 -3.47 11.37 -12.44
CA LEU A 42 -2.91 12.72 -12.38
C LEU A 42 -2.27 13.03 -13.73
N LYS A 43 -2.33 14.31 -14.12
CA LYS A 43 -1.60 14.79 -15.28
C LYS A 43 -0.09 14.69 -15.01
N LYS A 44 0.72 14.75 -16.06
CA LYS A 44 2.18 14.88 -15.93
C LYS A 44 2.53 16.36 -15.77
N GLY A 45 3.64 16.64 -15.08
CA GLY A 45 4.21 17.98 -14.95
C GLY A 45 4.26 18.48 -13.50
N ASP A 46 4.87 19.65 -13.32
CA ASP A 46 5.35 20.15 -12.03
C ASP A 46 4.23 20.46 -11.02
N LYS A 47 2.99 20.57 -11.50
CA LYS A 47 1.79 20.82 -10.69
C LYS A 47 0.87 19.61 -10.54
N ALA A 48 1.32 18.42 -10.98
CA ALA A 48 0.54 17.19 -10.89
C ALA A 48 0.16 16.79 -9.45
N TRP A 49 0.98 17.18 -8.47
CA TRP A 49 0.72 16.90 -7.07
C TRP A 49 -0.37 17.82 -6.48
N LEU A 50 -0.53 19.05 -6.99
CA LEU A 50 -1.65 19.92 -6.63
C LEU A 50 -2.98 19.33 -7.11
N ASP A 51 -2.99 18.66 -8.27
CA ASP A 51 -4.14 17.88 -8.71
C ASP A 51 -4.45 16.73 -7.73
N ALA A 52 -3.44 16.14 -7.09
CA ALA A 52 -3.60 15.09 -6.08
C ALA A 52 -4.27 15.65 -4.81
N VAL A 53 -3.80 16.80 -4.33
CA VAL A 53 -4.40 17.56 -3.21
C VAL A 53 -5.84 17.94 -3.54
N ARG A 54 -6.09 18.45 -4.75
CA ARG A 54 -7.44 18.80 -5.20
C ARG A 54 -8.37 17.59 -5.24
N GLN A 55 -7.93 16.45 -5.78
CA GLN A 55 -8.72 15.21 -5.77
C GLN A 55 -9.05 14.74 -4.34
N TRP A 56 -8.14 14.98 -3.39
CA TRP A 56 -8.35 14.61 -1.99
C TRP A 56 -9.43 15.44 -1.30
N GLU A 57 -9.34 16.77 -1.42
CA GLU A 57 -10.20 17.71 -0.66
C GLU A 57 -11.45 18.17 -1.39
N HIS A 58 -11.38 18.30 -2.71
CA HIS A 58 -12.41 18.96 -3.50
C HIS A 58 -13.22 17.94 -4.28
N ARG A 59 -14.52 18.21 -4.38
CA ARG A 59 -15.39 17.51 -5.31
C ARG A 59 -14.97 17.84 -6.73
N ASP A 60 -14.98 16.84 -7.61
CA ASP A 60 -14.81 17.03 -9.04
C ASP A 60 -16.17 16.82 -9.74
N PRO A 61 -16.90 17.92 -10.06
CA PRO A 61 -18.21 17.82 -10.70
C PRO A 61 -18.14 17.22 -12.10
N ALA A 62 -17.04 17.42 -12.82
CA ALA A 62 -16.89 16.94 -14.20
C ALA A 62 -16.82 15.41 -14.25
N ASN A 63 -16.15 14.81 -13.27
CA ASN A 63 -16.04 13.35 -13.14
C ASN A 63 -17.03 12.74 -12.16
N ARG A 64 -17.96 13.53 -11.61
CA ARG A 64 -18.94 13.14 -10.57
C ARG A 64 -18.28 12.48 -9.34
N LEU A 65 -17.05 12.87 -9.02
CA LEU A 65 -16.31 12.32 -7.90
C LEU A 65 -16.52 13.16 -6.66
N THR A 66 -16.86 12.50 -5.56
CA THR A 66 -16.78 13.08 -4.22
C THR A 66 -15.31 13.28 -3.84
N PRO A 67 -15.01 14.20 -2.91
CA PRO A 67 -13.69 14.27 -2.28
C PRO A 67 -13.26 12.88 -1.81
N LEU A 68 -12.02 12.48 -2.07
CA LEU A 68 -11.57 11.13 -1.72
C LEU A 68 -11.54 10.90 -0.19
N ARG A 69 -11.37 11.96 0.60
CA ARG A 69 -11.43 11.88 2.06
C ARG A 69 -12.82 11.51 2.60
N ASP A 70 -13.86 11.88 1.85
CA ASP A 70 -15.27 11.71 2.24
C ASP A 70 -15.92 10.52 1.51
N GLY A 71 -15.15 9.78 0.71
CA GLY A 71 -15.64 8.66 -0.09
C GLY A 71 -16.02 7.44 0.76
N PRO A 72 -17.01 6.63 0.33
CA PRO A 72 -17.35 5.38 0.99
C PRO A 72 -16.16 4.43 1.12
N ARG A 73 -16.04 3.74 2.25
CA ARG A 73 -14.90 2.84 2.53
C ARG A 73 -14.79 1.70 1.53
N GLU A 74 -15.92 1.24 1.00
CA GLU A 74 -16.06 0.18 0.00
C GLU A 74 -15.35 0.55 -1.29
N TRP A 75 -15.21 1.85 -1.59
CA TRP A 75 -14.49 2.32 -2.76
C TRP A 75 -12.99 2.09 -2.65
N TYR A 76 -12.44 1.82 -1.47
CA TYR A 76 -10.98 1.70 -1.27
C TYR A 76 -10.56 0.36 -0.68
N SER A 77 -11.54 -0.50 -0.35
CA SER A 77 -11.33 -1.76 0.36
C SER A 77 -11.78 -2.97 -0.48
N GLY A 78 -11.53 -4.18 0.02
CA GLY A 78 -11.88 -5.42 -0.67
C GLY A 78 -11.30 -5.47 -2.09
N GLY A 79 -12.17 -5.82 -3.05
CA GLY A 79 -11.80 -5.89 -4.46
C GLY A 79 -11.35 -4.55 -5.08
N MET A 80 -11.89 -3.42 -4.58
CA MET A 80 -11.56 -2.08 -5.07
C MET A 80 -10.17 -1.61 -4.62
N ARG A 81 -9.53 -2.28 -3.64
CA ARG A 81 -8.19 -1.92 -3.15
C ARG A 81 -7.17 -1.81 -4.29
N LYS A 82 -7.22 -2.73 -5.26
CA LYS A 82 -6.31 -2.75 -6.42
C LYS A 82 -6.66 -1.72 -7.49
N VAL A 83 -7.92 -1.30 -7.56
CA VAL A 83 -8.44 -0.39 -8.60
C VAL A 83 -8.24 1.07 -8.19
N THR A 84 -8.71 1.41 -7.00
CA THR A 84 -8.85 2.79 -6.49
C THR A 84 -8.13 2.98 -5.16
N GLY A 85 -7.96 1.91 -4.36
CA GLY A 85 -7.30 1.98 -3.06
C GLY A 85 -5.88 2.54 -3.13
N SER A 86 -5.05 2.03 -4.04
CA SER A 86 -3.68 2.54 -4.23
C SER A 86 -3.66 4.04 -4.56
N LYS A 87 -4.51 4.49 -5.49
CA LYS A 87 -4.63 5.91 -5.84
C LYS A 87 -5.06 6.73 -4.65
N CYS A 88 -6.09 6.30 -3.91
CA CYS A 88 -6.58 6.97 -2.71
C CYS A 88 -5.45 7.15 -1.67
N SER A 89 -4.73 6.07 -1.34
CA SER A 89 -3.58 6.14 -0.42
C SER A 89 -2.49 7.11 -0.87
N GLN A 90 -2.19 7.16 -2.17
CA GLN A 90 -1.22 8.11 -2.72
C GLN A 90 -1.67 9.57 -2.54
N ARG A 91 -2.95 9.87 -2.84
CA ARG A 91 -3.50 11.24 -2.69
C ARG A 91 -3.50 11.66 -1.23
N LYS A 92 -3.87 10.75 -0.32
CA LYS A 92 -3.77 10.95 1.12
C LYS A 92 -2.35 11.31 1.55
N LEU A 93 -1.36 10.51 1.15
CA LEU A 93 0.03 10.72 1.54
C LEU A 93 0.56 12.10 1.10
N ILE A 94 0.25 12.50 -0.14
CA ILE A 94 0.65 13.80 -0.67
C ILE A 94 -0.07 14.93 0.08
N PHE A 95 -1.36 14.75 0.36
CA PHE A 95 -2.14 15.72 1.12
C PHE A 95 -1.63 15.88 2.55
N ASP A 96 -1.41 14.79 3.28
CA ASP A 96 -0.91 14.81 4.65
C ASP A 96 0.45 15.52 4.72
N GLU A 97 1.32 15.30 3.73
CA GLU A 97 2.60 16.00 3.64
C GLU A 97 2.42 17.49 3.35
N TYR A 98 1.50 17.84 2.46
CA TYR A 98 1.18 19.23 2.16
C TYR A 98 0.62 19.96 3.40
N GLU A 99 -0.22 19.29 4.20
CA GLU A 99 -0.68 19.80 5.50
C GLU A 99 0.49 19.99 6.47
N ARG A 100 1.42 19.03 6.53
CA ARG A 100 2.62 19.10 7.37
C ARG A 100 3.51 20.30 7.02
N LEU A 101 3.50 20.72 5.76
CA LEU A 101 4.18 21.89 5.24
C LEU A 101 3.32 23.17 5.28
N GLU A 102 2.27 23.19 6.12
CA GLU A 102 1.37 24.33 6.31
C GLU A 102 0.71 24.81 5.01
N ARG A 103 0.47 23.88 4.08
CA ARG A 103 -0.06 24.16 2.74
C ARG A 103 0.82 25.13 1.91
N SER A 104 2.11 25.21 2.21
CA SER A 104 3.05 26.05 1.46
C SER A 104 3.59 25.33 0.22
N GLU A 105 3.18 25.80 -0.97
CA GLU A 105 3.76 25.33 -2.25
C GLU A 105 5.26 25.64 -2.31
N ALA A 106 5.68 26.80 -1.81
CA ALA A 106 7.09 27.21 -1.82
C ALA A 106 7.97 26.27 -0.99
N GLU A 107 7.54 25.91 0.23
CA GLU A 107 8.28 24.96 1.06
C GLU A 107 8.25 23.55 0.45
N SER A 108 7.15 23.16 -0.18
CA SER A 108 7.05 21.88 -0.91
C SER A 108 8.02 21.80 -2.09
N VAL A 109 8.18 22.89 -2.84
CA VAL A 109 9.13 22.99 -3.97
C VAL A 109 10.56 23.00 -3.48
N LYS A 110 10.84 23.70 -2.38
CA LYS A 110 12.16 23.77 -1.76
C LYS A 110 12.60 22.43 -1.17
N LEU A 111 11.70 21.69 -0.54
CA LEU A 111 12.00 20.39 0.08
C LEU A 111 12.11 19.26 -0.95
N TYR A 112 11.32 19.33 -2.01
CA TYR A 112 11.21 18.26 -3.02
C TYR A 112 11.44 18.73 -4.46
N PRO A 113 12.57 19.39 -4.79
CA PRO A 113 12.76 20.06 -6.08
C PRO A 113 12.66 19.11 -7.29
N ASP A 114 13.19 17.89 -7.18
CA ASP A 114 13.16 16.90 -8.28
C ASP A 114 11.89 16.06 -8.33
N ALA A 115 11.09 16.11 -7.27
CA ALA A 115 9.96 15.21 -7.08
C ALA A 115 8.68 15.70 -7.78
N HIS A 116 8.66 16.96 -8.20
CA HIS A 116 7.54 17.58 -8.92
C HIS A 116 7.39 17.10 -10.37
N LYS A 117 8.46 16.54 -10.96
CA LYS A 117 8.46 16.00 -12.35
C LYS A 117 7.53 14.78 -12.49
N HIS A 118 7.48 13.92 -11.47
CA HIS A 118 6.72 12.68 -11.46
C HIS A 118 6.18 12.37 -10.07
N ILE A 119 4.88 12.06 -10.00
CA ILE A 119 4.21 11.77 -8.72
C ILE A 119 4.86 10.62 -7.94
N SER A 120 5.37 9.61 -8.64
CA SER A 120 6.07 8.49 -8.02
C SER A 120 7.35 8.94 -7.32
N THR A 121 8.09 9.89 -7.91
CA THR A 121 9.29 10.46 -7.31
C THR A 121 8.95 11.25 -6.05
N LEU A 122 7.86 12.05 -6.08
CA LEU A 122 7.35 12.72 -4.89
C LEU A 122 6.98 11.74 -3.78
N ILE A 123 6.19 10.72 -4.08
CA ILE A 123 5.78 9.72 -3.09
C ILE A 123 7.01 9.04 -2.46
N LEU A 124 8.03 8.69 -3.26
CA LEU A 124 9.26 8.09 -2.75
C LEU A 124 10.04 9.06 -1.85
N ALA A 125 10.15 10.33 -2.23
CA ALA A 125 10.81 11.35 -1.43
C ALA A 125 10.11 11.57 -0.08
N ILE A 126 8.77 11.63 -0.08
CA ILE A 126 7.96 11.73 1.16
C ILE A 126 8.18 10.48 2.02
N CYS A 127 8.12 9.29 1.42
CA CYS A 127 8.36 8.05 2.15
C CYS A 127 9.74 8.02 2.81
N GLU A 128 10.78 8.46 2.11
CA GLU A 128 12.15 8.49 2.64
C GLU A 128 12.31 9.51 3.76
N THR A 129 11.70 10.69 3.61
CA THR A 129 11.64 11.72 4.66
C THR A 129 10.93 11.19 5.91
N ASN A 130 9.81 10.52 5.74
CA ASN A 130 9.06 9.92 6.86
C ASN A 130 9.84 8.79 7.55
N LYS A 131 10.69 8.06 6.83
CA LYS A 131 11.59 7.07 7.43
C LYS A 131 12.70 7.74 8.22
N SER A 132 13.33 8.80 7.68
CA SER A 132 14.44 9.48 8.35
C SER A 132 14.01 10.14 9.67
N TRP A 133 12.75 10.57 9.76
CA TRP A 133 12.14 11.08 10.99
C TRP A 133 11.55 10.01 11.90
N GLY A 134 11.59 8.74 11.51
CA GLY A 134 11.05 7.64 12.30
C GLY A 134 9.52 7.57 12.35
N VAL A 135 8.82 8.30 11.48
CA VAL A 135 7.34 8.29 11.38
C VAL A 135 6.85 6.95 10.81
N ILE A 136 7.59 6.36 9.86
CA ILE A 136 7.32 5.03 9.34
C ILE A 136 8.39 4.08 9.87
N MET A 137 8.05 3.27 10.87
CA MET A 137 8.89 2.14 11.26
C MET A 137 8.92 1.15 10.10
N GLY A 138 10.11 0.90 9.56
CA GLY A 138 10.31 -0.04 8.46
C GLY A 138 9.60 -1.36 8.78
N HIS A 139 8.79 -1.86 7.84
CA HIS A 139 8.23 -3.19 7.96
C HIS A 139 9.41 -4.16 7.95
N GLN A 140 9.82 -4.66 9.12
CA GLN A 140 10.74 -5.79 9.16
C GLN A 140 10.05 -6.91 8.39
N SER A 141 10.66 -7.31 7.28
CA SER A 141 10.24 -8.52 6.59
C SER A 141 10.14 -9.63 7.65
N LYS A 142 9.03 -10.38 7.66
CA LYS A 142 8.86 -11.55 8.53
C LYS A 142 9.99 -12.58 8.36
N HIS A 143 10.72 -12.45 7.25
CA HIS A 143 11.99 -13.09 7.00
C HIS A 143 13.06 -11.99 7.10
N GLY A 144 13.64 -11.79 8.28
CA GLY A 144 14.86 -11.01 8.40
C GLY A 144 15.90 -11.55 7.42
N LEU A 145 16.75 -10.67 6.89
CA LEU A 145 17.90 -11.05 6.08
C LEU A 145 18.59 -12.26 6.71
N ILE A 146 18.55 -13.41 6.04
CA ILE A 146 19.43 -14.52 6.39
C ILE A 146 20.85 -14.00 6.12
N PRO A 147 21.76 -14.03 7.12
CA PRO A 147 23.15 -13.64 6.88
C PRO A 147 23.72 -14.47 5.73
N GLY A 148 24.07 -13.84 4.61
CA GLY A 148 24.72 -14.49 3.47
C GLY A 148 24.05 -14.38 2.09
N GLN A 149 22.91 -13.70 1.93
CA GLN A 149 22.38 -13.45 0.58
C GLN A 149 22.95 -12.17 -0.05
N THR A 150 23.98 -12.34 -0.87
CA THR A 150 24.42 -11.33 -1.84
C THR A 150 23.40 -11.28 -2.99
N LEU A 151 22.81 -10.11 -3.24
CA LEU A 151 21.99 -9.88 -4.44
C LEU A 151 22.88 -10.06 -5.68
N THR A 152 22.73 -11.18 -6.38
CA THR A 152 23.20 -11.31 -7.75
C THR A 152 22.41 -10.35 -8.62
N ARG A 153 23.06 -9.22 -8.92
CA ARG A 153 22.64 -8.26 -9.93
C ARG A 153 22.75 -8.98 -11.28
N TYR A 154 21.62 -9.42 -11.84
CA TYR A 154 21.59 -9.82 -13.23
C TYR A 154 21.81 -8.55 -14.08
N ASN A 155 22.84 -8.62 -14.92
CA ASN A 155 23.22 -7.58 -15.89
C ASN A 155 22.10 -7.31 -16.91
#